data_AF-A0A1I0TR64-F1
#
_entry.id   AF-A0A1I0TR64-F1
#
_cell.length_a   1.000
_cell.length_b   1.000
_cell.length_c   1.000
_cell.angle_alpha   90.00
_cell.angle_beta   90.00
_cell.angle_gamma   90.00
#
_symmetry.space_group_name_H-M   'P 1'
#
loop_
_entity.id
_entity.type
_entity.pdbx_description
1 polymer ?
#
loop_
_entity_poly.entity_id
_entity_poly.type
_entity_poly.pdbx_seq_one_letter_code
_entity_poly.pdbx_strand_id
1 'polypeptide(L)'
;MISNFITEHAINSEMDPLLQALFQYIDQLSLPETPYMTGRPPISKKSLLKCFFLKTYFSIDSLRQLVDTLDRFGYFRWICGPKKVPHLSTFSRAGK
;
A
#
# COMPACT_ATOMS: atom_id res chain seq x y z
N MET A 1 15.62 -8.86 3.91
CA MET A 1 15.02 -10.20 3.76
C MET A 1 13.52 -10.03 3.97
N ILE A 2 12.68 -10.52 3.06
CA ILE A 2 11.22 -10.45 3.25
C ILE A 2 10.85 -11.55 4.24
N SER A 3 10.04 -11.24 5.25
CA SER A 3 9.61 -12.21 6.26
C SER A 3 8.85 -13.38 5.63
N ASN A 4 9.01 -14.58 6.18
CA ASN A 4 8.23 -15.76 5.79
C ASN A 4 6.73 -15.50 5.95
N PHE A 5 6.33 -14.75 6.98
CA PHE A 5 4.95 -14.36 7.22
C PHE A 5 4.35 -13.52 6.08
N ILE A 6 5.12 -12.58 5.50
CA ILE A 6 4.68 -11.79 4.33
C ILE A 6 4.47 -12.70 3.11
N THR A 7 5.36 -13.67 2.95
CA THR A 7 5.35 -14.59 1.81
C THR A 7 4.18 -15.57 1.90
N GLU A 8 3.92 -16.14 3.07
CA GLU A 8 2.78 -17.01 3.33
C GLU A 8 1.45 -16.29 3.09
N HIS A 9 1.32 -15.07 3.60
CA HIS A 9 0.13 -14.23 3.40
C HIS A 9 -0.11 -13.93 1.92
N ALA A 10 0.94 -13.61 1.18
CA ALA A 10 0.86 -13.34 -0.25
C ALA A 10 0.52 -14.57 -1.10
N ILE A 11 1.05 -15.75 -0.75
CA ILE A 11 0.80 -17.00 -1.47
C ILE A 11 -0.64 -17.46 -1.26
N ASN A 12 -1.12 -17.43 -0.01
CA ASN A 12 -2.48 -17.84 0.32
C ASN A 12 -3.53 -16.85 -0.22
N SER A 13 -3.11 -15.61 -0.52
CA SER A 13 -3.99 -14.51 -0.98
C SER A 13 -5.19 -14.27 -0.04
N GLU A 14 -5.10 -14.75 1.18
CA GLU A 14 -6.13 -14.66 2.19
C GLU A 14 -5.90 -13.40 3.00
N MET A 15 -6.82 -12.44 2.93
CA MET A 15 -6.65 -11.19 3.66
C MET A 15 -6.93 -11.45 5.14
N ASP A 16 -5.98 -11.04 5.99
CA ASP A 16 -6.21 -11.11 7.43
C ASP A 16 -7.45 -10.26 7.79
N PRO A 17 -8.39 -10.75 8.62
CA PRO A 17 -9.62 -10.03 8.93
C PRO A 17 -9.40 -8.63 9.54
N LEU A 18 -8.32 -8.45 10.31
CA LEU A 18 -7.97 -7.14 10.88
C LEU A 18 -7.50 -6.19 9.78
N LEU A 19 -6.62 -6.67 8.89
CA LEU A 19 -6.16 -5.89 7.74
C LEU A 19 -7.33 -5.53 6.81
N GLN A 20 -8.27 -6.45 6.64
CA GLN A 20 -9.50 -6.24 5.88
C GLN A 20 -10.38 -5.14 6.49
N ALA A 21 -10.68 -5.24 7.79
CA ALA A 21 -11.50 -4.24 8.49
C ALA A 21 -10.85 -2.86 8.43
N LEU A 22 -9.53 -2.79 8.61
CA LEU A 22 -8.76 -1.56 8.48
C LEU A 22 -8.85 -0.95 7.08
N PHE A 23 -8.73 -1.77 6.04
CA PHE A 23 -8.81 -1.29 4.66
C PHE A 23 -10.21 -0.81 4.29
N GLN A 24 -11.25 -1.51 4.76
CA GLN A 24 -12.64 -1.09 4.63
C GLN A 24 -12.89 0.24 5.34
N TYR A 25 -12.35 0.43 6.54
CA TYR A 25 -12.42 1.71 7.24
C TYR A 25 -11.76 2.84 6.44
N ILE A 26 -10.55 2.61 5.91
CA ILE A 26 -9.87 3.61 5.06
C ILE A 26 -10.68 3.95 3.82
N ASP A 27 -11.35 2.97 3.22
CA ASP A 27 -12.20 3.19 2.05
C ASP A 27 -13.41 4.09 2.35
N GLN A 28 -13.92 4.06 3.59
CA GLN A 28 -15.01 4.92 4.05
C GLN A 28 -14.58 6.35 4.40
N LEU A 29 -13.29 6.59 4.62
CA LEU A 29 -12.81 7.94 4.96
C LEU A 29 -13.04 8.93 3.81
N SER A 30 -13.47 10.15 4.14
CA SER A 30 -13.49 11.25 3.18
C SER A 30 -12.13 11.95 3.21
N LEU A 31 -11.22 11.53 2.31
CA LEU A 31 -9.93 12.16 2.14
C LEU A 31 -9.96 13.06 0.90
N PRO A 32 -9.42 14.30 0.97
CA PRO A 32 -9.37 15.18 -0.19
C PRO A 32 -8.54 14.54 -1.29
N GLU A 33 -9.08 14.54 -2.51
CA GLU A 33 -8.35 14.06 -3.68
C GLU A 33 -7.10 14.93 -3.89
N THR A 34 -6.01 14.28 -4.28
CA THR A 34 -4.81 15.02 -4.68
C THR A 34 -5.08 15.66 -6.03
N PRO A 35 -4.95 16.99 -6.17
CA PRO A 35 -5.17 17.65 -7.45
C PRO A 35 -4.25 17.06 -8.51
N TYR A 36 -4.80 16.86 -9.71
CA TYR A 36 -4.07 16.32 -10.86
C TYR A 36 -2.94 17.28 -11.24
N MET A 37 -1.72 16.97 -10.81
CA MET A 37 -0.51 17.63 -11.27
C MET A 37 0.01 16.84 -12.48
N THR A 38 0.01 17.49 -13.65
CA THR A 38 0.22 16.93 -14.98
C THR A 38 1.33 15.88 -15.09
N GLY A 39 1.02 14.74 -15.74
CA GLY A 39 1.98 13.77 -16.27
C GLY A 39 1.93 12.36 -15.66
N ARG A 40 1.43 12.19 -14.42
CA ARG A 40 1.28 10.88 -13.79
C ARG A 40 -0.08 10.79 -13.09
N PRO A 41 -0.84 9.68 -13.23
CA PRO A 41 -2.05 9.50 -12.44
C PRO A 41 -1.67 9.59 -10.96
N PRO A 42 -2.28 10.48 -10.17
CA PRO A 42 -2.01 10.55 -8.74
C PRO A 42 -2.42 9.23 -8.08
N ILE A 43 -1.58 8.72 -7.18
CA ILE A 43 -2.00 7.67 -6.26
C ILE A 43 -2.90 8.34 -5.22
N SER A 44 -4.05 7.73 -4.94
CA SER A 44 -4.99 8.27 -3.97
C SER A 44 -4.37 8.29 -2.57
N LYS A 45 -4.76 9.28 -1.74
CA LYS A 45 -4.32 9.33 -0.33
C LYS A 45 -4.72 8.06 0.43
N LYS A 46 -5.87 7.47 0.09
CA LYS A 46 -6.34 6.18 0.63
C LYS A 46 -5.37 5.05 0.31
N SER A 47 -4.93 4.93 -0.95
CA SER A 47 -3.97 3.90 -1.35
C SER A 47 -2.61 4.07 -0.68
N LEU A 48 -2.14 5.31 -0.52
CA LEU A 48 -0.92 5.59 0.24
C LEU A 48 -1.07 5.16 1.70
N LEU A 49 -2.20 5.48 2.33
CA LEU A 49 -2.48 5.12 3.71
C LEU A 49 -2.54 3.59 3.90
N LYS A 50 -3.20 2.86 2.99
CA LYS A 50 -3.21 1.39 2.97
C LYS A 50 -1.79 0.82 2.87
N CYS A 51 -0.94 1.36 2.00
CA CYS A 51 0.46 0.95 1.91
C CYS A 51 1.25 1.22 3.21
N PHE A 52 0.99 2.33 3.90
CA PHE A 52 1.62 2.62 5.20
C PHE A 52 1.16 1.65 6.28
N PHE A 53 -0.13 1.34 6.36
CA PHE A 53 -0.62 0.34 7.30
C PHE A 53 -0.09 -1.05 6.99
N LEU A 54 0.02 -1.41 5.71
CA LEU A 54 0.66 -2.66 5.29
C LEU A 54 2.11 -2.74 5.79
N LYS A 55 2.87 -1.65 5.64
CA LYS A 55 4.24 -1.53 6.18
C LYS A 55 4.27 -1.80 7.68
N THR A 56 3.37 -1.17 8.43
CA THR A 56 3.30 -1.33 9.89
C THR A 56 2.87 -2.74 10.29
N TYR A 57 1.82 -3.27 9.66
CA TYR A 57 1.25 -4.59 9.95
C TYR A 57 2.30 -5.70 9.80
N PHE A 58 3.08 -5.64 8.72
CA PHE A 58 4.14 -6.61 8.45
C PHE A 58 5.50 -6.25 9.04
N SER A 59 5.58 -5.19 9.85
CA SER A 59 6.85 -4.70 10.42
C SER A 59 7.94 -4.49 9.37
N ILE A 60 7.58 -3.93 8.22
CA ILE A 60 8.53 -3.62 7.14
C ILE A 60 9.32 -2.39 7.55
N ASP A 61 10.65 -2.48 7.61
CA ASP A 61 11.49 -1.42 8.18
C ASP A 61 11.57 -0.17 7.28
N SER A 62 11.63 -0.37 5.96
CA SER A 62 11.93 0.70 5.01
C SER A 62 10.89 0.85 3.88
N LEU A 63 10.81 2.06 3.31
CA LEU A 63 10.00 2.29 2.11
C LEU A 63 10.50 1.50 0.91
N ARG A 64 11.81 1.22 0.84
CA ARG A 64 12.40 0.37 -0.21
C ARG A 64 11.83 -1.04 -0.15
N GLN A 65 11.88 -1.66 1.02
CA GLN A 65 11.29 -2.99 1.22
C GLN A 65 9.77 -3.00 0.94
N LEU A 66 9.04 -1.92 1.28
CA LEU A 66 7.62 -1.82 0.94
C LEU A 66 7.41 -1.83 -0.58
N VAL A 67 8.18 -1.04 -1.33
CA VAL A 67 8.10 -1.01 -2.81
C VAL A 67 8.46 -2.38 -3.39
N ASP A 68 9.52 -3.02 -2.88
CA ASP A 68 9.94 -4.36 -3.31
C ASP A 68 8.84 -5.41 -3.03
N THR A 69 8.16 -5.34 -1.88
CA THR A 69 7.02 -6.19 -1.53
C THR A 69 5.84 -5.98 -2.48
N LEU A 70 5.51 -4.72 -2.82
CA LEU A 70 4.43 -4.40 -3.76
C LEU A 70 4.77 -4.81 -5.20
N ASP A 71 6.05 -4.80 -5.58
CA ASP A 71 6.52 -5.26 -6.87
C ASP A 71 6.43 -6.79 -6.96
N ARG A 72 6.97 -7.48 -5.96
CA ARG A 72 7.05 -8.94 -5.90
C ARG A 72 5.69 -9.61 -5.74
N PHE A 73 4.78 -9.00 -4.99
CA PHE A 73 3.46 -9.57 -4.70
C PHE A 73 2.34 -8.66 -5.23
N GLY A 74 1.81 -9.04 -6.40
CA GLY A 74 0.69 -8.35 -7.03
C GLY A 74 -0.56 -8.27 -6.15
N TYR A 75 -0.75 -9.26 -5.26
CA TYR A 75 -1.82 -9.28 -4.27
C TYR A 75 -1.83 -8.03 -3.37
N PHE A 76 -0.70 -7.71 -2.72
CA PHE A 76 -0.58 -6.54 -1.86
C PHE A 76 -0.81 -5.23 -2.60
N ARG A 77 -0.36 -5.19 -3.86
CA ARG A 77 -0.58 -4.05 -4.75
C ARG A 77 -2.06 -3.86 -5.07
N TRP A 78 -2.77 -4.95 -5.35
CA TRP A 78 -4.20 -4.95 -5.64
C TRP A 78 -5.02 -4.48 -4.43
N ILE A 79 -4.80 -5.03 -3.24
CA ILE A 79 -5.54 -4.64 -2.03
C ILE A 79 -5.27 -3.19 -1.60
N CYS A 80 -4.06 -2.68 -1.83
CA CYS A 80 -3.73 -1.28 -1.55
C CYS A 80 -4.32 -0.32 -2.60
N GLY A 81 -4.55 -0.78 -3.83
CA GLY A 81 -5.15 -0.02 -4.93
C GLY A 81 -4.23 0.55 -6.03
N PRO A 82 -2.90 0.68 -5.89
CA PRO A 82 -2.05 1.13 -7.00
C PRO A 82 -2.11 0.20 -8.23
N LYS A 83 -2.41 0.75 -9.42
CA LYS A 83 -2.38 -0.04 -10.68
C LYS A 83 -0.97 -0.39 -11.14
N LYS A 84 0.01 0.42 -10.77
CA LYS A 84 1.43 0.26 -11.09
C LYS A 84 2.24 0.34 -9.81
N VAL A 85 3.45 -0.22 -9.82
CA VAL A 85 4.36 -0.13 -8.68
C VAL A 85 4.64 1.35 -8.37
N PRO A 86 4.33 1.80 -7.15
CA PRO A 86 4.62 3.17 -6.75
C PRO A 86 6.13 3.40 -6.71
N HIS A 87 6.57 4.56 -7.18
CA HIS A 87 7.97 4.97 -7.00
C HIS A 87 8.19 5.41 -5.55
N LEU A 88 9.43 5.32 -5.03
CA LEU A 88 9.76 5.75 -3.66
C LEU A 88 9.35 7.20 -3.39
N SER A 89 9.56 8.10 -4.35
CA SER A 89 9.18 9.51 -4.26
C SER A 89 7.66 9.76 -4.23
N THR A 90 6.85 8.74 -4.48
CA THR A 90 5.39 8.86 -4.31
C THR A 90 5.02 8.93 -2.83
N PHE A 91 5.74 8.23 -1.96
CA PHE A 91 5.48 8.21 -0.51
C PHE A 91 5.95 9.48 0.20
N SER A 92 6.97 10.18 -0.32
CA SER A 92 7.42 11.46 0.25
C SER A 92 6.44 12.61 0.01
N ARG A 93 5.50 12.45 -0.93
CA ARG A 93 4.44 13.44 -1.22
C ARG A 93 3.22 13.31 -0.32
N ALA A 94 3.12 12.26 0.49
CA ALA A 94 1.97 12.00 1.34
C ALA A 94 1.82 12.99 2.50
N GLY A 95 2.92 13.62 2.93
CA GLY A 95 2.96 14.59 4.03
C GLY A 95 2.86 16.07 3.61
N LYS A 96 2.57 16.35 2.34
CA LYS A 96 2.30 17.70 1.81
C LYS A 96 0.81 17.87 1.57
#